data_AF-A0A6P7GRJ3-F1
#
_entry.id   AF-A0A6P7GRJ3-F1
#
_cell.length_a   1.000
_cell.length_b   1.000
_cell.length_c   1.000
_cell.angle_alpha   90.00
_cell.angle_beta   90.00
_cell.angle_gamma   90.00
#
_symmetry.space_group_name_H-M   'P 1'
#
loop_
_entity.id
_entity.type
_entity.pdbx_description
1 polymer ?
#
loop_
_entity_poly.entity_id
_entity_poly.type
_entity_poly.pdbx_seq_one_letter_code
_entity_poly.pdbx_strand_id
1 'polypeptide(L)'
;MNQPTERTRLLIPVTLQPEYPFNSSISRERKKRVKQFQCCLCAMFLSIFLITIVITVIYSINEQDRTNSTSIENESNTSTETIETPVISLFSATVPLEDVNEEKKTLGNVDLWNEAIEEGRKELEQKDEIEKEVPSLNMQSPSYRHQRVTATHEKGRRLSRIGFVEEYATRYIHRNKTDNKPVEVICEDTLISTNKLCEDTRIECNKFHKYRSFNGSCNNLKKPQEYGVAFRRFRRMLPPDYADGISRPRVSKSGRPLPSSRTVSLIVHRPYYRDDPKFSVMLAVWGQFLDHDITATALSQKANGSTISCCDYNVFTSPECFPVQLDEEDPFREYNVSCIEFVRSAPAPTCCLGSREQLNQVTAFIDGSAIYSADEDFAKKLRDSTKGTMKVLVTEDGRDLLPISEDVNDGCNREEERLEGKYCFTTGDARANENVHLTTMHLLWVRQHNNIAQNLSKINTHWDDETIFQETRRIVAAQMQHITYNEFLPILLGHNLMRKYDLLPLKRGYSKKYNDSLNPNIANNFATAAFRFAHSIIPGLMKLLANDTSSPEYVQMHKMLFNPFGLYNQGEMDRTLKGAMNTTIEASDSYFTNE
;
A
#
# COMPACT_ATOMS: atom_id res chain seq x y z
N MET A 1 -28.29 -32.69 -46.19
CA MET A 1 -28.57 -33.96 -45.50
C MET A 1 -27.65 -34.07 -44.29
N ASN A 2 -28.27 -34.10 -43.10
CA ASN A 2 -27.90 -34.71 -41.81
C ASN A 2 -26.51 -34.50 -41.15
N GLN A 3 -26.54 -33.80 -40.00
CA GLN A 3 -25.79 -34.09 -38.75
C GLN A 3 -26.02 -35.56 -38.26
N PRO A 4 -25.28 -36.18 -37.29
CA PRO A 4 -24.61 -35.56 -36.11
C PRO A 4 -23.33 -36.18 -35.48
N THR A 5 -22.72 -35.34 -34.62
CA THR A 5 -22.06 -35.56 -33.29
C THR A 5 -20.71 -36.25 -33.09
N GLU A 6 -19.78 -35.49 -32.47
CA GLU A 6 -18.96 -35.96 -31.35
C GLU A 6 -19.21 -35.06 -30.12
N ARG A 7 -19.89 -35.65 -29.12
CA ARG A 7 -19.89 -35.18 -27.74
C ARG A 7 -18.67 -35.81 -27.06
N THR A 8 -17.69 -35.00 -26.68
CA THR A 8 -16.73 -35.39 -25.65
C THR A 8 -16.79 -34.35 -24.54
N ARG A 9 -17.32 -34.77 -23.39
CA ARG A 9 -17.24 -33.99 -22.15
C ARG A 9 -15.77 -33.84 -21.77
N LEU A 10 -15.25 -32.63 -21.72
CA LEU A 10 -13.98 -32.34 -21.06
C LEU A 10 -14.19 -32.42 -19.54
N LEU A 11 -14.22 -33.65 -19.02
CA LEU A 11 -13.78 -33.88 -17.66
C LEU A 11 -12.25 -33.77 -17.70
N ILE A 12 -11.73 -32.61 -17.34
CA ILE A 12 -10.30 -32.43 -17.09
C ILE A 12 -9.93 -33.44 -15.98
N PRO A 13 -8.99 -34.37 -16.21
CA PRO A 13 -8.50 -35.23 -15.15
C PRO A 13 -7.89 -34.35 -14.06
N VAL A 14 -8.30 -34.57 -12.82
CA VAL A 14 -7.77 -33.90 -11.61
C VAL A 14 -6.24 -34.10 -11.45
N THR A 15 -5.62 -34.92 -12.31
CA THR A 15 -4.21 -35.31 -12.25
C THR A 15 -3.25 -34.47 -13.11
N LEU A 16 -3.73 -33.41 -13.78
CA LEU A 16 -2.87 -32.45 -14.50
C LEU A 16 -3.04 -31.03 -13.93
N GLN A 17 -2.81 -30.89 -12.62
CA GLN A 17 -2.35 -29.59 -12.11
C GLN A 17 -0.87 -29.43 -12.46
N PRO A 18 -0.40 -28.24 -12.86
CA PRO A 18 1.03 -28.00 -12.97
C PRO A 18 1.65 -28.26 -11.59
N GLU A 19 2.70 -29.08 -11.52
CA GLU A 19 3.50 -29.23 -10.31
C GLU A 19 4.23 -27.91 -10.03
N TYR A 20 3.57 -27.02 -9.30
CA TYR A 20 4.21 -25.88 -8.69
C TYR A 20 4.94 -26.31 -7.41
N PRO A 21 6.11 -25.71 -7.09
CA PRO A 21 7.07 -26.23 -6.11
C PRO A 21 6.65 -26.16 -4.64
N PHE A 22 5.40 -25.82 -4.32
CA PHE A 22 4.94 -25.74 -2.94
C PHE A 22 3.55 -26.35 -2.75
N ASN A 23 3.44 -27.66 -3.00
CA ASN A 23 2.48 -28.45 -2.24
C ASN A 23 2.82 -28.27 -0.76
N SER A 24 1.86 -27.86 0.07
CA SER A 24 2.03 -27.87 1.52
C SER A 24 2.59 -29.24 1.89
N SER A 25 3.84 -29.29 2.37
CA SER A 25 4.54 -30.58 2.44
C SER A 25 3.64 -31.58 3.18
N ILE A 26 3.49 -32.78 2.64
CA ILE A 26 2.67 -33.85 3.23
C ILE A 26 3.03 -34.06 4.72
N SER A 27 4.28 -33.72 5.08
CA SER A 27 4.79 -33.64 6.45
C SER A 27 4.03 -32.64 7.35
N ARG A 28 3.68 -31.44 6.87
CA ARG A 28 2.96 -30.42 7.65
C ARG A 28 1.52 -30.85 7.95
N GLU A 29 0.80 -31.39 6.97
CA GLU A 29 -0.55 -31.94 7.20
C GLU A 29 -0.50 -33.13 8.17
N ARG A 30 0.46 -34.05 7.97
CA ARG A 30 0.60 -35.23 8.83
C ARG A 30 0.95 -34.84 10.27
N LYS A 31 1.90 -33.92 10.49
CA LYS A 31 2.25 -33.41 11.82
C LYS A 31 1.07 -32.69 12.49
N LYS A 32 0.28 -31.92 11.74
CA LYS A 32 -0.93 -31.27 12.24
C LYS A 32 -1.99 -32.28 12.69
N ARG A 33 -2.27 -33.30 11.87
CA ARG A 33 -3.20 -34.39 12.22
C ARG A 33 -2.72 -35.17 13.44
N VAL A 34 -1.41 -35.41 13.57
CA VAL A 34 -0.82 -36.06 14.75
C VAL A 34 -0.98 -35.19 15.99
N LYS A 35 -0.70 -33.88 15.94
CA LYS A 35 -0.91 -32.97 17.08
C LYS A 35 -2.40 -32.88 17.48
N GLN A 36 -3.32 -32.82 16.52
CA GLN A 36 -4.76 -32.86 16.80
C GLN A 36 -5.18 -34.19 17.46
N PHE A 37 -4.67 -35.31 16.97
CA PHE A 37 -4.91 -36.63 17.55
C PHE A 37 -4.36 -36.74 18.98
N GLN A 38 -3.16 -36.20 19.22
CA GLN A 38 -2.56 -36.13 20.56
C GLN A 38 -3.36 -35.23 21.51
N CYS A 39 -3.85 -34.07 21.05
CA CYS A 39 -4.76 -33.23 21.83
C CYS A 39 -6.08 -33.95 22.17
N CYS A 40 -6.66 -34.68 21.22
CA CYS A 40 -7.89 -35.44 21.45
C CYS A 40 -7.65 -36.58 22.46
N LEU A 41 -6.54 -37.30 22.35
CA LEU A 41 -6.14 -38.32 23.33
C LEU A 41 -5.92 -37.71 24.71
N CYS A 42 -5.23 -36.57 24.80
CA CYS A 42 -4.98 -35.89 26.07
C CYS A 42 -6.30 -35.42 26.71
N ALA A 43 -7.21 -34.86 25.92
CA ALA A 43 -8.56 -34.48 26.38
C ALA A 43 -9.37 -35.70 26.83
N MET A 44 -9.30 -36.82 26.11
CA MET A 44 -9.95 -38.07 26.55
C MET A 44 -9.35 -38.59 27.85
N PHE A 45 -8.02 -38.63 28.00
CA PHE A 45 -7.37 -39.08 29.24
C PHE A 45 -7.69 -38.16 30.41
N LEU A 46 -7.69 -36.84 30.21
CA LEU A 46 -8.12 -35.87 31.23
C LEU A 46 -9.58 -36.07 31.61
N SER A 47 -10.45 -36.32 30.64
CA SER A 47 -11.88 -36.58 30.90
C SER A 47 -12.07 -37.89 31.68
N ILE A 48 -11.37 -38.96 31.29
CA ILE A 48 -11.39 -40.25 32.01
C ILE A 48 -10.84 -40.07 33.43
N PHE A 49 -9.73 -39.34 33.60
CA PHE A 49 -9.14 -39.06 34.90
C PHE A 49 -10.10 -38.27 35.80
N LEU A 50 -10.75 -37.24 35.27
CA LEU A 50 -11.77 -36.47 35.99
C LEU A 50 -12.98 -37.33 36.35
N ILE A 51 -13.48 -38.16 35.43
CA ILE A 51 -14.57 -39.10 35.70
C ILE A 51 -14.16 -40.10 36.79
N THR A 52 -12.92 -40.60 36.75
CA THR A 52 -12.41 -41.55 37.75
C THR A 52 -12.28 -40.88 39.12
N ILE A 53 -11.82 -39.63 39.18
CA ILE A 53 -11.82 -38.83 40.42
C ILE A 53 -13.23 -38.64 40.94
N VAL A 54 -14.17 -38.24 40.08
CA VAL A 54 -15.57 -38.03 40.47
C VAL A 54 -16.18 -39.34 40.98
N ILE A 55 -15.96 -40.47 40.31
CA ILE A 55 -16.42 -41.79 40.78
C ILE A 55 -15.76 -42.15 42.11
N THR A 56 -14.46 -41.91 42.28
CA THR A 56 -13.74 -42.23 43.53
C THR A 56 -14.23 -41.36 44.69
N VAL A 57 -14.48 -40.07 44.44
CA VAL A 57 -15.05 -39.13 45.40
C VAL A 57 -16.50 -39.51 45.72
N ILE A 58 -17.32 -39.86 44.72
CA ILE A 58 -18.68 -40.35 44.94
C ILE A 58 -18.66 -41.66 45.73
N TYR A 59 -17.76 -42.60 45.45
CA TYR A 59 -17.65 -43.85 46.19
C TYR A 59 -17.18 -43.63 47.63
N SER A 60 -16.27 -42.68 47.85
CA SER A 60 -15.81 -42.23 49.17
C SER A 60 -16.88 -41.48 49.95
N ILE A 61 -17.78 -40.74 49.26
CA ILE A 61 -18.91 -40.04 49.86
C ILE A 61 -20.10 -41.00 50.03
N ASN A 62 -20.24 -42.06 49.24
CA ASN A 62 -21.33 -43.04 49.44
C ASN A 62 -21.11 -43.96 50.66
N GLU A 63 -19.93 -43.90 51.28
CA GLU A 63 -19.68 -44.44 52.63
C GLU A 63 -20.04 -43.45 53.75
N GLN A 64 -20.34 -42.20 53.42
CA GLN A 64 -20.69 -41.12 54.35
C GLN A 64 -21.87 -40.30 53.80
N ASP A 65 -23.06 -40.66 54.26
CA ASP A 65 -24.32 -39.93 54.12
C ASP A 65 -25.13 -40.16 52.84
N ARG A 66 -25.96 -41.21 52.95
CA ARG A 66 -27.41 -41.04 52.79
C ARG A 66 -27.86 -39.76 53.49
N THR A 67 -28.23 -38.74 52.71
CA THR A 67 -29.37 -37.82 52.86
C THR A 67 -28.97 -36.39 52.44
N ASN A 68 -29.43 -35.96 51.27
CA ASN A 68 -30.28 -34.78 51.08
C ASN A 68 -30.22 -34.31 49.62
N SER A 69 -31.37 -34.38 48.96
CA SER A 69 -31.63 -33.80 47.65
C SER A 69 -32.02 -32.33 47.79
N THR A 70 -31.39 -31.44 47.04
CA THR A 70 -31.98 -30.14 46.70
C THR A 70 -31.66 -29.75 45.27
N SER A 71 -32.67 -29.16 44.64
CA SER A 71 -32.92 -28.90 43.23
C SER A 71 -32.08 -27.78 42.61
N ILE A 72 -31.85 -27.93 41.32
CA ILE A 72 -31.20 -27.00 40.39
C ILE A 72 -32.23 -26.01 39.83
N GLU A 73 -31.91 -24.71 39.84
CA GLU A 73 -32.54 -23.72 38.94
C GLU A 73 -31.49 -23.21 37.94
N ASN A 74 -31.82 -23.30 36.65
CA ASN A 74 -31.03 -22.79 35.52
C ASN A 74 -31.57 -21.42 35.11
N GLU A 75 -30.76 -20.37 35.19
CA GLU A 75 -31.00 -19.12 34.46
C GLU A 75 -30.22 -19.12 33.15
N SER A 76 -30.94 -19.21 32.04
CA SER A 76 -30.41 -19.00 30.69
C SER A 76 -30.83 -17.61 30.18
N ASN A 77 -29.97 -16.61 30.34
CA ASN A 77 -30.09 -15.34 29.62
C ASN A 77 -29.33 -15.45 28.29
N THR A 78 -30.06 -15.67 27.20
CA THR A 78 -29.56 -15.51 25.83
C THR A 78 -30.07 -14.20 25.27
N SER A 79 -29.25 -13.15 25.36
CA SER A 79 -29.44 -11.93 24.58
C SER A 79 -29.08 -12.22 23.12
N THR A 80 -30.09 -12.23 22.27
CA THR A 80 -29.96 -12.32 20.81
C THR A 80 -29.46 -10.97 20.30
N GLU A 81 -28.14 -10.81 20.19
CA GLU A 81 -27.55 -9.75 19.37
C GLU A 81 -27.85 -10.04 17.91
N THR A 82 -28.76 -9.26 17.33
CA THR A 82 -28.98 -9.22 15.88
C THR A 82 -27.69 -8.78 15.22
N ILE A 83 -27.06 -9.69 14.47
CA ILE A 83 -25.89 -9.43 13.66
C ILE A 83 -26.32 -8.45 12.55
N GLU A 84 -26.11 -7.16 12.75
CA GLU A 84 -26.21 -6.15 11.69
C GLU A 84 -25.17 -6.51 10.62
N THR A 85 -25.64 -6.84 9.42
CA THR A 85 -24.72 -7.14 8.32
C THR A 85 -23.92 -5.89 7.94
N PRO A 86 -22.61 -6.00 7.63
CA PRO A 86 -21.75 -4.86 7.29
C PRO A 86 -22.30 -3.98 6.15
N VAL A 87 -23.07 -4.59 5.25
CA VAL A 87 -23.71 -3.92 4.11
C VAL A 87 -24.79 -2.93 4.58
N ILE A 88 -25.60 -3.28 5.58
CA ILE A 88 -26.63 -2.38 6.15
C ILE A 88 -25.95 -1.18 6.82
N SER A 89 -24.84 -1.40 7.53
CA SER A 89 -24.03 -0.32 8.13
C SER A 89 -23.57 0.69 7.08
N LEU A 90 -23.06 0.25 5.92
CA LEU A 90 -22.68 1.15 4.81
C LEU A 90 -23.88 1.92 4.21
N PHE A 91 -25.07 1.34 4.16
CA PHE A 91 -26.28 2.05 3.73
C PHE A 91 -26.88 2.96 4.82
N SER A 92 -26.42 2.86 6.07
CA SER A 92 -26.84 3.75 7.17
C SER A 92 -25.85 4.87 7.48
N ALA A 93 -24.56 4.70 7.13
CA ALA A 93 -23.53 5.69 7.43
C ALA A 93 -23.74 7.04 6.71
N THR A 94 -23.35 8.12 7.38
CA THR A 94 -23.16 9.45 6.79
C THR A 94 -21.72 9.60 6.32
N VAL A 95 -21.53 10.00 5.07
CA VAL A 95 -20.20 10.21 4.46
C VAL A 95 -20.04 11.70 4.14
N PRO A 96 -18.87 12.31 4.40
CA PRO A 96 -17.67 11.68 4.95
C PRO A 96 -17.79 11.36 6.44
N LEU A 97 -17.16 10.25 6.85
CA LEU A 97 -17.03 9.90 8.25
C LEU A 97 -16.15 10.95 8.94
N GLU A 98 -16.58 11.43 10.10
CA GLU A 98 -15.78 12.33 10.90
C GLU A 98 -14.55 11.59 11.45
N ASP A 99 -13.40 12.25 11.34
CA ASP A 99 -12.17 11.74 11.95
C ASP A 99 -12.23 11.92 13.46
N VAL A 100 -11.62 11.00 14.21
CA VAL A 100 -11.45 11.16 15.65
C VAL A 100 -10.50 12.35 15.88
N ASN A 101 -11.04 13.44 16.42
CA ASN A 101 -10.25 14.64 16.72
C ASN A 101 -9.23 14.34 17.82
N GLU A 102 -7.94 14.50 17.50
CA GLU A 102 -6.87 14.51 18.49
C GLU A 102 -6.78 15.90 19.12
N GLU A 103 -6.90 15.97 20.44
CA GLU A 103 -6.73 17.20 21.20
C GLU A 103 -5.25 17.61 21.17
N LYS A 104 -4.97 18.79 20.60
CA LYS A 104 -3.62 19.38 20.58
C LYS A 104 -3.41 20.20 21.84
N LYS A 105 -2.34 19.90 22.57
CA LYS A 105 -1.94 20.63 23.79
C LYS A 105 -0.63 21.38 23.54
N THR A 106 -0.37 22.38 24.38
CA THR A 106 0.93 23.06 24.46
C THR A 106 1.63 22.64 25.74
N LEU A 107 2.95 22.43 25.67
CA LEU A 107 3.73 21.93 26.82
C LEU A 107 3.84 22.96 27.95
N GLY A 108 3.78 24.27 27.63
CA GLY A 108 3.94 25.38 28.58
C GLY A 108 5.35 25.52 29.18
N ASN A 109 6.24 24.54 28.98
CA ASN A 109 7.63 24.53 29.43
C ASN A 109 8.56 24.44 28.21
N VAL A 110 9.28 25.53 27.92
CA VAL A 110 10.16 25.65 26.75
C VAL A 110 11.50 24.93 26.93
N ASP A 111 12.02 24.87 28.15
CA ASP A 111 13.29 24.18 28.41
C ASP A 111 13.12 22.68 28.17
N LEU A 112 12.04 22.09 28.68
CA LEU A 112 11.72 20.68 28.45
C LEU A 112 11.47 20.36 26.97
N TRP A 113 10.85 21.29 26.22
CA TRP A 113 10.70 21.15 24.76
C TRP A 113 12.06 21.12 24.07
N ASN A 114 12.93 22.08 24.38
CA ASN A 114 14.26 22.17 23.79
C ASN A 114 15.12 20.94 24.13
N GLU A 115 15.09 20.48 25.38
CA GLU A 115 15.79 19.25 25.81
C GLU A 115 15.29 18.02 25.05
N ALA A 116 13.98 17.88 24.87
CA ALA A 116 13.40 16.77 24.13
C ALA A 116 13.82 16.77 22.65
N ILE A 117 13.79 17.94 22.00
CA ILE A 117 14.24 18.09 20.61
C ILE A 117 15.73 17.77 20.47
N GLU A 118 16.55 18.22 21.42
CA GLU A 118 17.99 17.95 21.39
C GLU A 118 18.31 16.46 21.56
N GLU A 119 17.60 15.77 22.45
CA GLU A 119 17.71 14.31 22.56
C GLU A 119 17.28 13.62 21.25
N GLY A 120 16.21 14.10 20.62
CA GLY A 120 15.79 13.59 19.30
C GLY A 120 16.84 13.77 18.20
N ARG A 121 17.57 14.89 18.19
CA ARG A 121 18.69 15.13 17.26
C ARG A 121 19.87 14.20 17.52
N LYS A 122 20.24 14.02 18.78
CA LYS A 122 21.29 13.08 19.19
C LYS A 122 20.97 11.64 18.79
N GLU A 123 19.71 11.20 18.94
CA GLU A 123 19.26 9.88 18.51
C GLU A 123 19.28 9.73 16.97
N LEU A 124 19.01 10.81 16.22
CA LEU A 124 19.17 10.82 14.77
C LEU A 124 20.64 10.66 14.36
N GLU A 125 21.57 11.33 15.04
CA GLU A 125 23.01 11.18 14.80
C GLU A 125 23.47 9.75 15.10
N GLN A 126 23.04 9.17 16.22
CA GLN A 126 23.34 7.77 16.55
C GLN A 126 22.78 6.81 15.51
N LYS A 127 21.56 7.03 15.04
CA LYS A 127 20.98 6.25 13.94
C LYS A 127 21.87 6.32 12.69
N ASP A 128 22.30 7.52 12.29
CA ASP A 128 23.14 7.69 11.11
C ASP A 128 24.48 6.97 11.25
N GLU A 129 25.11 6.97 12.44
CA GLU A 129 26.33 6.22 12.70
C GLU A 129 26.10 4.70 12.63
N ILE A 130 25.01 4.19 13.21
CA ILE A 130 24.64 2.77 13.11
C ILE A 130 24.42 2.38 11.64
N GLU A 131 23.70 3.19 10.88
CA GLU A 131 23.34 2.89 9.49
C GLU A 131 24.52 2.93 8.51
N LYS A 132 25.65 3.57 8.87
CA LYS A 132 26.91 3.45 8.11
C LYS A 132 27.46 2.03 8.12
N GLU A 133 27.33 1.34 9.26
CA GLU A 133 27.84 -0.02 9.46
C GLU A 133 26.83 -1.11 9.00
N VAL A 134 25.54 -0.76 8.88
CA VAL A 134 24.52 -1.68 8.36
C VAL A 134 24.80 -1.97 6.88
N PRO A 135 24.85 -3.23 6.42
CA PRO A 135 25.06 -3.52 5.01
C PRO A 135 23.88 -3.06 4.14
N SER A 136 24.17 -2.70 2.89
CA SER A 136 23.14 -2.48 1.87
C SER A 136 22.75 -3.81 1.23
N LEU A 137 21.52 -3.89 0.71
CA LEU A 137 21.04 -5.10 0.03
C LEU A 137 21.81 -5.33 -1.27
N ASN A 138 21.99 -6.61 -1.62
CA ASN A 138 22.56 -7.00 -2.91
C ASN A 138 21.67 -6.49 -4.05
N MET A 139 22.25 -5.78 -5.02
CA MET A 139 21.53 -5.18 -6.16
C MET A 139 20.69 -6.17 -6.98
N GLN A 140 21.10 -7.43 -7.03
CA GLN A 140 20.40 -8.48 -7.77
C GLN A 140 19.25 -9.10 -6.96
N SER A 141 19.16 -8.84 -5.65
CA SER A 141 18.15 -9.43 -4.77
C SER A 141 16.74 -8.83 -5.02
N PRO A 142 15.66 -9.62 -4.90
CA PRO A 142 14.29 -9.11 -4.96
C PRO A 142 14.03 -7.97 -3.96
N SER A 143 14.58 -8.08 -2.75
CA SER A 143 14.45 -7.08 -1.69
C SER A 143 15.06 -5.73 -2.08
N TYR A 144 16.20 -5.73 -2.78
CA TYR A 144 16.80 -4.50 -3.30
C TYR A 144 15.88 -3.84 -4.32
N ARG A 145 15.38 -4.60 -5.30
CA ARG A 145 14.47 -4.09 -6.34
C ARG A 145 13.23 -3.46 -5.72
N HIS A 146 12.64 -4.12 -4.72
CA HIS A 146 11.50 -3.60 -3.97
C HIS A 146 11.84 -2.27 -3.28
N GLN A 147 12.90 -2.22 -2.46
CA GLN A 147 13.29 -0.98 -1.75
C GLN A 147 13.68 0.16 -2.70
N ARG A 148 14.18 -0.13 -3.92
CA ARG A 148 14.48 0.87 -4.95
C ARG A 148 13.20 1.42 -5.58
N VAL A 149 12.25 0.56 -5.96
CA VAL A 149 11.00 1.00 -6.61
C VAL A 149 10.11 1.78 -5.64
N THR A 150 10.12 1.43 -4.35
CA THR A 150 9.40 2.15 -3.28
C THR A 150 10.29 3.16 -2.55
N ALA A 151 11.39 3.60 -3.17
CA ALA A 151 12.34 4.49 -2.53
C ALA A 151 11.71 5.83 -2.14
N THR A 152 12.29 6.45 -1.12
CA THR A 152 11.88 7.78 -0.67
C THR A 152 12.61 8.85 -1.46
N HIS A 153 11.82 9.76 -2.05
CA HIS A 153 12.28 10.96 -2.72
C HIS A 153 13.16 11.80 -1.76
N GLU A 154 14.13 12.54 -2.30
CA GLU A 154 15.08 13.32 -1.48
C GLU A 154 14.37 14.25 -0.49
N LYS A 155 13.36 14.98 -0.96
CA LYS A 155 12.51 15.82 -0.10
C LYS A 155 11.83 15.04 1.03
N GLY A 156 11.28 13.87 0.71
CA GLY A 156 10.66 12.98 1.71
C GLY A 156 11.68 12.48 2.73
N ARG A 157 12.92 12.19 2.30
CA ARG A 157 14.01 11.74 3.18
C ARG A 157 14.39 12.84 4.16
N ARG A 158 14.57 14.08 3.68
CA ARG A 158 14.83 15.26 4.54
C ARG A 158 13.72 15.45 5.58
N LEU A 159 12.46 15.40 5.15
CA LEU A 159 11.31 15.51 6.04
C LEU A 159 11.24 14.36 7.05
N SER A 160 11.60 13.15 6.65
CA SER A 160 11.58 12.00 7.56
C SER A 160 12.58 12.08 8.69
N ARG A 161 13.70 12.79 8.49
CA ARG A 161 14.66 13.06 9.56
C ARG A 161 14.03 13.93 10.64
N ILE A 162 13.19 14.90 10.26
CA ILE A 162 12.42 15.73 11.21
C ILE A 162 11.42 14.86 11.96
N GLY A 163 10.64 14.02 11.25
CA GLY A 163 9.70 13.09 11.90
C GLY A 163 10.37 12.10 12.87
N PHE A 164 11.62 11.70 12.60
CA PHE A 164 12.40 10.85 13.51
C PHE A 164 12.78 11.60 14.80
N VAL A 165 13.21 12.86 14.69
CA VAL A 165 13.47 13.73 15.85
C VAL A 165 12.19 13.92 16.68
N GLU A 166 11.05 14.18 16.05
CA GLU A 166 9.74 14.29 16.73
C GLU A 166 9.39 13.01 17.51
N GLU A 167 9.58 11.84 16.90
CA GLU A 167 9.31 10.55 17.55
C GLU A 167 10.15 10.35 18.82
N TYR A 168 11.46 10.61 18.76
CA TYR A 168 12.35 10.40 19.90
C TYR A 168 12.21 11.49 20.97
N ALA A 169 11.94 12.74 20.57
CA ALA A 169 11.55 13.80 21.50
C ALA A 169 10.26 13.45 22.25
N THR A 170 9.29 12.83 21.57
CA THR A 170 8.06 12.34 22.22
C THR A 170 8.37 11.26 23.25
N ARG A 171 9.27 10.33 22.93
CA ARG A 171 9.72 9.29 23.88
C ARG A 171 10.41 9.89 25.10
N TYR A 172 11.23 10.92 24.90
CA TYR A 172 11.91 11.62 26.01
C TYR A 172 10.91 12.21 27.00
N ILE A 173 9.93 12.99 26.50
CA ILE A 173 8.88 13.57 27.34
C ILE A 173 8.05 12.48 28.03
N HIS A 174 7.65 11.44 27.29
CA HIS A 174 6.80 10.38 27.84
C HIS A 174 7.51 9.56 28.93
N ARG A 175 8.81 9.30 28.80
CA ARG A 175 9.60 8.61 29.84
C ARG A 175 9.72 9.42 31.13
N ASN A 176 9.74 10.74 31.03
CA ASN A 176 9.84 11.65 32.17
C ASN A 176 8.48 11.93 32.84
N LYS A 177 7.35 11.50 32.24
CA LYS A 177 6.05 11.58 32.88
C LYS A 177 5.91 10.50 33.96
N THR A 178 5.43 10.91 35.13
CA THR A 178 5.14 10.02 36.26
C THR A 178 3.74 9.41 36.22
N ASP A 179 2.90 9.81 35.25
CA ASP A 179 1.54 9.30 35.08
C ASP A 179 1.41 8.30 33.92
N ASN A 180 0.54 7.30 34.09
CA ASN A 180 0.21 6.30 33.05
C ASN A 180 -0.78 6.86 32.00
N LYS A 181 -0.73 8.16 31.71
CA LYS A 181 -1.66 8.76 30.74
C LYS A 181 -1.29 8.36 29.30
N PRO A 182 -2.27 8.31 28.39
CA PRO A 182 -2.00 8.09 26.98
C PRO A 182 -1.08 9.20 26.44
N VAL A 183 -0.35 8.87 25.38
CA VAL A 183 0.50 9.83 24.66
C VAL A 183 -0.37 10.96 24.14
N GLU A 184 -0.04 12.19 24.51
CA GLU A 184 -0.74 13.40 24.10
C GLU A 184 -0.04 14.02 22.90
N VAL A 185 -0.80 14.69 22.02
CA VAL A 185 -0.23 15.49 20.92
C VAL A 185 0.15 16.86 21.47
N ILE A 186 1.44 17.16 21.48
CA ILE A 186 2.01 18.38 22.06
C ILE A 186 2.61 19.22 20.94
N CYS A 187 2.03 20.36 20.64
CA CYS A 187 2.51 21.26 19.59
C CYS A 187 3.30 22.42 20.17
N GLU A 188 4.24 22.95 19.38
CA GLU A 188 5.05 24.11 19.73
C GLU A 188 4.18 25.36 19.87
N ASP A 189 4.45 26.18 20.90
CA ASP A 189 3.96 27.56 20.94
C ASP A 189 4.97 28.45 20.21
N THR A 190 4.59 28.88 19.00
CA THR A 190 5.43 29.68 18.09
C THR A 190 5.97 30.98 18.68
N LEU A 191 5.45 31.44 19.82
CA LEU A 191 5.86 32.68 20.47
C LEU A 191 7.05 32.54 21.43
N ILE A 192 7.45 31.33 21.83
CA ILE A 192 8.34 31.13 22.98
C ILE A 192 9.59 30.28 22.67
N SER A 193 9.56 29.44 21.63
CA SER A 193 10.66 28.51 21.32
C SER A 193 11.67 29.07 20.30
N THR A 194 12.96 28.89 20.58
CA THR A 194 14.09 29.28 19.72
C THR A 194 14.49 28.18 18.72
N ASN A 195 14.05 26.94 18.93
CA ASN A 195 14.36 25.78 18.08
C ASN A 195 13.18 25.43 17.19
N LYS A 196 13.03 26.14 16.07
CA LYS A 196 11.97 25.86 15.11
C LYS A 196 12.25 24.54 14.37
N LEU A 197 11.55 23.48 14.74
CA LEU A 197 11.70 22.14 14.14
C LEU A 197 11.10 22.07 12.72
N CYS A 198 10.01 22.81 12.51
CA CYS A 198 9.31 22.93 11.24
C CYS A 198 9.30 24.37 10.73
N GLU A 199 9.68 24.58 9.47
CA GLU A 199 9.50 25.87 8.81
C GLU A 199 8.01 26.11 8.48
N ASP A 200 7.34 26.92 9.28
CA ASP A 200 6.04 27.52 8.92
C ASP A 200 6.26 28.64 7.90
N THR A 201 6.37 28.26 6.62
CA THR A 201 6.41 29.20 5.50
C THR A 201 4.99 29.46 5.04
N ARG A 202 4.38 30.57 5.46
CA ARG A 202 3.05 30.95 4.97
C ARG A 202 3.08 31.11 3.46
N ILE A 203 2.24 30.36 2.75
CA ILE A 203 2.05 30.52 1.31
C ILE A 203 0.87 31.48 1.05
N GLU A 204 1.09 32.46 0.18
CA GLU A 204 0.00 33.28 -0.35
C GLU A 204 -0.55 32.64 -1.63
N CYS A 205 -1.81 32.21 -1.59
CA CYS A 205 -2.45 31.57 -2.73
C CYS A 205 -3.22 32.59 -3.58
N ASN A 206 -2.95 32.60 -4.89
CA ASN A 206 -3.79 33.33 -5.83
C ASN A 206 -5.09 32.54 -6.10
N LYS A 207 -6.21 33.02 -5.55
CA LYS A 207 -7.54 32.42 -5.75
C LYS A 207 -8.04 32.41 -7.21
N PHE A 208 -7.41 33.20 -8.08
CA PHE A 208 -7.71 33.25 -9.52
C PHE A 208 -6.75 32.39 -10.35
N HIS A 209 -5.82 31.68 -9.71
CA HIS A 209 -4.93 30.77 -10.40
C HIS A 209 -5.73 29.64 -11.06
N LYS A 210 -5.54 29.46 -12.36
CA LYS A 210 -6.38 28.57 -13.17
C LYS A 210 -6.00 27.10 -13.04
N TYR A 211 -4.71 26.81 -12.89
CA TYR A 211 -4.16 25.47 -12.93
C TYR A 211 -3.79 24.96 -11.53
N ARG A 212 -3.79 23.64 -11.34
CA ARG A 212 -3.36 23.02 -10.08
C ARG A 212 -1.84 23.12 -9.96
N SER A 213 -1.35 23.38 -8.76
CA SER A 213 0.08 23.17 -8.46
C SER A 213 0.46 21.69 -8.62
N PHE A 214 1.74 21.39 -8.77
CA PHE A 214 2.21 19.99 -8.89
C PHE A 214 2.08 19.23 -7.57
N ASN A 215 2.41 19.87 -6.46
CA ASN A 215 2.35 19.27 -5.13
C ASN A 215 0.96 19.33 -4.46
N GLY A 216 -0.07 19.85 -5.14
CA GLY A 216 -1.44 19.97 -4.61
C GLY A 216 -1.68 21.17 -3.66
N SER A 217 -0.66 21.98 -3.39
CA SER A 217 -0.81 23.22 -2.61
C SER A 217 -1.83 24.20 -3.21
N CYS A 218 -2.42 25.04 -2.36
CA CYS A 218 -3.45 26.02 -2.73
C CYS A 218 -4.76 25.43 -3.31
N ASN A 219 -4.96 24.11 -3.29
CA ASN A 219 -6.25 23.51 -3.63
C ASN A 219 -7.33 23.95 -2.62
N ASN A 220 -7.03 23.82 -1.33
CA ASN A 220 -7.85 24.36 -0.26
C ASN A 220 -7.29 25.72 0.21
N LEU A 221 -8.02 26.81 -0.02
CA LEU A 221 -7.55 28.15 0.32
C LEU A 221 -7.50 28.44 1.84
N LYS A 222 -8.23 27.69 2.66
CA LYS A 222 -8.18 27.80 4.14
C LYS A 222 -6.97 27.04 4.71
N LYS A 223 -6.57 25.95 4.06
CA LYS A 223 -5.50 25.03 4.48
C LYS A 223 -4.52 24.72 3.33
N PRO A 224 -3.86 25.75 2.78
CA PRO A 224 -3.19 25.67 1.48
C PRO A 224 -1.94 24.77 1.44
N GLN A 225 -1.36 24.45 2.58
CA GLN A 225 -0.15 23.61 2.70
C GLN A 225 -0.41 22.29 3.44
N GLU A 226 -1.65 22.02 3.83
CA GLU A 226 -2.01 20.89 4.71
C GLU A 226 -2.97 19.91 4.01
N TYR A 227 -3.93 20.43 3.24
CA TYR A 227 -5.02 19.62 2.68
C TYR A 227 -4.71 19.17 1.26
N GLY A 228 -4.45 17.88 1.12
CA GLY A 228 -4.19 17.12 -0.10
C GLY A 228 -2.80 17.32 -0.69
N VAL A 229 -1.92 17.99 0.06
CA VAL A 229 -0.58 18.36 -0.39
C VAL A 229 0.37 17.18 -0.26
N ALA A 230 1.22 16.97 -1.26
CA ALA A 230 2.27 15.98 -1.25
C ALA A 230 3.30 16.23 -0.13
N PHE A 231 4.01 15.18 0.28
CA PHE A 231 4.98 15.21 1.36
C PHE A 231 4.38 15.64 2.71
N ARG A 232 3.17 15.15 2.98
CA ARG A 232 2.45 15.32 4.24
C ARG A 232 2.08 13.97 4.83
N ARG A 233 1.81 13.95 6.13
CA ARG A 233 1.30 12.74 6.79
C ARG A 233 -0.03 12.31 6.19
N PHE A 234 -0.28 10.99 6.19
CA PHE A 234 -1.64 10.49 5.99
C PHE A 234 -2.57 10.99 7.11
N ARG A 235 -3.85 11.16 6.82
CA ARG A 235 -4.85 11.42 7.88
C ARG A 235 -5.19 10.14 8.64
N ARG A 236 -5.68 10.27 9.87
CA ARG A 236 -6.10 9.16 10.73
C ARG A 236 -7.61 9.18 10.87
N MET A 237 -8.28 8.11 10.41
CA MET A 237 -9.70 7.89 10.74
C MET A 237 -9.88 7.38 12.17
N LEU A 238 -8.88 6.66 12.69
CA LEU A 238 -8.79 6.18 14.06
C LEU A 238 -7.39 6.53 14.60
N PRO A 239 -7.26 6.79 15.91
CA PRO A 239 -5.97 7.02 16.54
C PRO A 239 -4.99 5.85 16.31
N PRO A 240 -3.67 6.10 16.25
CA PRO A 240 -2.67 5.05 16.09
C PRO A 240 -2.64 4.10 17.30
N ASP A 241 -2.50 2.79 17.05
CA ASP A 241 -2.43 1.73 18.06
C ASP A 241 -1.03 1.09 18.09
N TYR A 242 -0.09 1.80 18.73
CA TYR A 242 1.28 1.31 18.99
C TYR A 242 1.40 0.73 20.41
N ALA A 243 2.29 -0.24 20.59
CA ALA A 243 2.47 -0.94 21.87
C ALA A 243 3.03 -0.06 23.00
N ASP A 244 3.60 1.10 22.68
CA ASP A 244 4.06 2.13 23.61
C ASP A 244 3.27 3.44 23.44
N GLY A 245 2.20 3.44 22.63
CA GLY A 245 1.47 4.65 22.24
C GLY A 245 2.25 5.61 21.35
N ILE A 246 3.51 5.35 21.03
CA ILE A 246 4.36 6.27 20.25
C ILE A 246 4.68 5.65 18.90
N SER A 247 5.43 4.56 18.85
CA SER A 247 5.90 4.01 17.59
C SER A 247 6.29 2.54 17.64
N ARG A 248 6.33 1.90 18.80
CA ARG A 248 6.66 0.47 18.89
C ARG A 248 5.55 -0.36 18.24
N PRO A 249 5.89 -1.30 17.34
CA PRO A 249 4.90 -2.17 16.70
C PRO A 249 3.95 -2.81 17.72
N ARG A 250 2.67 -2.91 17.33
CA ARG A 250 1.57 -3.37 18.18
C ARG A 250 1.83 -4.77 18.74
N VAL A 251 1.38 -5.00 19.97
CA VAL A 251 1.35 -6.31 20.63
C VAL A 251 -0.10 -6.74 20.89
N SER A 252 -0.30 -8.02 21.22
CA SER A 252 -1.63 -8.50 21.62
C SER A 252 -2.10 -7.84 22.92
N LYS A 253 -3.42 -7.91 23.22
CA LYS A 253 -3.99 -7.42 24.48
C LYS A 253 -3.37 -8.05 25.75
N SER A 254 -2.75 -9.23 25.62
CA SER A 254 -2.04 -9.88 26.73
C SER A 254 -0.58 -9.41 26.90
N GLY A 255 -0.12 -8.48 26.07
CA GLY A 255 1.27 -8.02 26.01
C GLY A 255 2.21 -8.96 25.22
N ARG A 256 1.71 -10.11 24.75
CA ARG A 256 2.50 -11.06 23.93
C ARG A 256 2.65 -10.60 22.48
N PRO A 257 3.72 -11.01 21.76
CA PRO A 257 3.87 -10.76 20.34
C PRO A 257 2.67 -11.22 19.51
N LEU A 258 2.34 -10.48 18.45
CA LEU A 258 1.37 -10.92 17.45
C LEU A 258 1.97 -12.04 16.59
N PRO A 259 1.15 -12.91 15.97
CA PRO A 259 1.64 -13.89 15.00
C PRO A 259 2.42 -13.22 13.87
N SER A 260 3.47 -13.88 13.35
CA SER A 260 4.20 -13.38 12.19
C SER A 260 3.24 -13.21 11.01
N SER A 261 3.41 -12.11 10.26
CA SER A 261 2.62 -11.82 9.06
C SER A 261 2.75 -12.94 8.02
N ARG A 262 3.90 -13.61 7.96
CA ARG A 262 4.11 -14.78 7.12
C ARG A 262 3.26 -15.96 7.56
N THR A 263 3.19 -16.25 8.86
CA THR A 263 2.36 -17.32 9.41
C THR A 263 0.88 -17.09 9.07
N VAL A 264 0.42 -15.83 9.21
CA VAL A 264 -0.94 -15.44 8.81
C VAL A 264 -1.15 -15.65 7.31
N SER A 265 -0.21 -15.20 6.47
CA SER A 265 -0.23 -15.42 5.01
C SER A 265 -0.40 -16.91 4.66
N LEU A 266 0.40 -17.80 5.25
CA LEU A 266 0.35 -19.24 4.97
C LEU A 266 -0.89 -19.96 5.50
N ILE A 267 -1.48 -19.47 6.60
CA ILE A 267 -2.61 -20.14 7.26
C ILE A 267 -3.95 -19.64 6.73
N VAL A 268 -4.08 -18.32 6.57
CA VAL A 268 -5.31 -17.60 6.22
C VAL A 268 -5.41 -17.38 4.71
N HIS A 269 -4.35 -16.85 4.08
CA HIS A 269 -4.34 -16.42 2.68
C HIS A 269 -3.80 -17.49 1.74
N ARG A 270 -4.44 -18.66 1.75
CA ARG A 270 -3.99 -19.79 0.93
C ARG A 270 -4.25 -19.54 -0.57
N PRO A 271 -3.50 -20.19 -1.47
CA PRO A 271 -3.87 -20.18 -2.88
C PRO A 271 -5.20 -20.90 -3.10
N TYR A 272 -6.06 -20.29 -3.91
CA TYR A 272 -7.29 -20.90 -4.39
C TYR A 272 -7.57 -20.42 -5.82
N TYR A 273 -7.49 -21.35 -6.75
CA TYR A 273 -7.59 -21.07 -8.17
C TYR A 273 -9.06 -21.03 -8.59
N ARG A 274 -9.68 -19.86 -8.44
CA ARG A 274 -11.02 -19.59 -8.94
C ARG A 274 -11.06 -18.21 -9.55
N ASP A 275 -11.41 -18.14 -10.83
CA ASP A 275 -11.51 -16.88 -11.55
C ASP A 275 -12.91 -16.24 -11.37
N ASP A 276 -12.97 -14.91 -11.43
CA ASP A 276 -14.21 -14.16 -11.68
C ASP A 276 -14.26 -13.71 -13.16
N PRO A 277 -15.08 -14.36 -14.01
CA PRO A 277 -15.12 -14.05 -15.44
C PRO A 277 -15.81 -12.72 -15.77
N LYS A 278 -16.38 -12.01 -14.78
CA LYS A 278 -17.06 -10.73 -15.00
C LYS A 278 -16.09 -9.57 -15.18
N PHE A 279 -14.85 -9.73 -14.72
CA PHE A 279 -13.87 -8.66 -14.69
C PHE A 279 -12.55 -9.13 -15.27
N SER A 280 -11.84 -8.21 -15.91
CA SER A 280 -10.51 -8.44 -16.42
C SER A 280 -9.44 -7.86 -15.50
N VAL A 281 -8.21 -8.33 -15.66
CA VAL A 281 -7.02 -7.82 -14.94
C VAL A 281 -6.85 -6.30 -15.10
N MET A 282 -7.42 -5.71 -16.15
CA MET A 282 -7.47 -4.25 -16.30
C MET A 282 -8.11 -3.53 -15.10
N LEU A 283 -9.03 -4.18 -14.38
CA LEU A 283 -9.57 -3.65 -13.12
C LEU A 283 -8.47 -3.45 -12.07
N ALA A 284 -7.60 -4.45 -11.89
CA ALA A 284 -6.47 -4.38 -10.96
C ALA A 284 -5.41 -3.38 -11.45
N VAL A 285 -5.11 -3.36 -12.76
CA VAL A 285 -4.14 -2.42 -13.36
C VAL A 285 -4.58 -0.97 -13.19
N TRP A 286 -5.86 -0.65 -13.43
CA TRP A 286 -6.40 0.69 -13.18
C TRP A 286 -6.36 1.03 -11.69
N GLY A 287 -6.73 0.09 -10.82
CA GLY A 287 -6.66 0.27 -9.37
C GLY A 287 -5.25 0.59 -8.87
N GLN A 288 -4.23 -0.12 -9.37
CA GLN A 288 -2.82 0.13 -9.04
C GLN A 288 -2.35 1.49 -9.57
N PHE A 289 -2.65 1.81 -10.82
CA PHE A 289 -2.29 3.12 -11.39
C PHE A 289 -2.94 4.29 -10.62
N LEU A 290 -4.20 4.13 -10.21
CA LEU A 290 -4.91 5.09 -9.36
C LEU A 290 -4.31 5.17 -7.95
N ASP A 291 -3.95 4.04 -7.33
CA ASP A 291 -3.25 4.01 -6.03
C ASP A 291 -1.98 4.84 -6.11
N HIS A 292 -1.23 4.72 -7.20
CA HIS A 292 0.02 5.43 -7.38
C HIS A 292 -0.15 6.95 -7.58
N ASP A 293 -1.32 7.39 -8.03
CA ASP A 293 -1.66 8.81 -8.15
C ASP A 293 -1.97 9.48 -6.80
N ILE A 294 -2.45 8.70 -5.81
CA ILE A 294 -2.95 9.26 -4.54
C ILE A 294 -2.18 8.76 -3.29
N THR A 295 -1.42 7.67 -3.40
CA THR A 295 -0.63 7.11 -2.30
C THR A 295 0.79 6.74 -2.74
N ALA A 296 1.77 7.13 -1.93
CA ALA A 296 3.16 6.75 -2.04
C ALA A 296 3.78 6.82 -0.63
N THR A 297 3.66 5.73 0.14
CA THR A 297 4.20 5.70 1.50
C THR A 297 5.73 5.73 1.46
N ALA A 298 6.35 6.73 2.09
CA ALA A 298 7.80 6.80 2.17
C ALA A 298 8.38 5.62 2.97
N LEU A 299 9.48 5.05 2.50
CA LEU A 299 10.25 4.02 3.19
C LEU A 299 11.43 4.62 3.96
N SER A 300 11.75 4.13 5.16
CA SER A 300 12.99 4.53 5.83
C SER A 300 14.20 4.09 5.01
N GLN A 301 15.18 4.97 4.86
CA GLN A 301 16.42 4.75 4.12
C GLN A 301 17.58 5.32 4.91
N LYS A 302 18.80 4.88 4.59
CA LYS A 302 20.02 5.50 5.11
C LYS A 302 20.09 6.96 4.71
N ALA A 303 20.89 7.76 5.40
CA ALA A 303 21.08 9.19 5.09
C ALA A 303 21.43 9.44 3.60
N ASN A 304 22.26 8.59 3.00
CA ASN A 304 22.64 8.67 1.59
C ASN A 304 21.59 8.14 0.60
N GLY A 305 20.49 7.54 1.08
CA GLY A 305 19.41 6.97 0.25
C GLY A 305 19.59 5.54 -0.21
N SER A 306 20.66 4.88 0.25
CA SER A 306 20.85 3.45 -0.01
C SER A 306 19.94 2.59 0.87
N THR A 307 19.74 1.35 0.43
CA THR A 307 18.88 0.34 1.06
C THR A 307 19.40 -0.08 2.43
N ILE A 308 18.50 -0.55 3.30
CA ILE A 308 18.82 -1.10 4.62
C ILE A 308 18.58 -2.62 4.58
N SER A 309 19.58 -3.40 4.96
CA SER A 309 19.45 -4.85 5.20
C SER A 309 19.01 -5.10 6.65
N CYS A 310 17.94 -5.86 6.85
CA CYS A 310 17.33 -6.13 8.14
C CYS A 310 17.32 -7.60 8.54
N CYS A 311 17.61 -8.53 7.62
CA CYS A 311 17.73 -9.95 7.94
C CYS A 311 19.15 -10.37 8.35
N ASP A 312 20.15 -9.48 8.25
CA ASP A 312 21.51 -9.75 8.69
C ASP A 312 21.72 -9.37 10.16
N TYR A 313 21.59 -10.35 11.05
CA TYR A 313 21.64 -10.15 12.51
C TYR A 313 23.05 -10.00 13.09
N ASN A 314 24.10 -10.25 12.29
CA ASN A 314 25.44 -10.50 12.83
C ASN A 314 26.30 -9.24 13.07
N VAL A 315 25.82 -8.05 12.70
CA VAL A 315 26.67 -6.86 12.64
C VAL A 315 26.03 -5.70 13.41
N PHE A 316 24.97 -5.07 12.90
CA PHE A 316 24.18 -4.04 13.59
C PHE A 316 22.79 -3.97 12.94
N THR A 317 21.74 -3.63 13.69
CA THR A 317 20.38 -3.50 13.16
C THR A 317 19.93 -2.05 13.25
N SER A 318 19.60 -1.44 12.11
CA SER A 318 18.99 -0.10 12.09
C SER A 318 17.74 -0.08 12.96
N PRO A 319 17.45 1.01 13.71
CA PRO A 319 16.21 1.16 14.48
C PRO A 319 14.94 1.14 13.60
N GLU A 320 15.11 1.28 12.28
CA GLU A 320 14.04 1.22 11.30
C GLU A 320 13.77 -0.19 10.76
N CYS A 321 14.55 -1.20 11.17
CA CYS A 321 14.32 -2.58 10.77
C CYS A 321 13.14 -3.21 11.51
N PHE A 322 12.28 -3.90 10.77
CA PHE A 322 11.20 -4.72 11.33
C PHE A 322 11.01 -6.01 10.51
N PRO A 323 12.05 -6.85 10.42
CA PRO A 323 12.06 -8.03 9.55
C PRO A 323 10.95 -9.02 9.88
N VAL A 324 10.40 -9.67 8.84
CA VAL A 324 9.39 -10.72 9.01
C VAL A 324 10.10 -12.04 9.27
N GLN A 325 10.04 -12.52 10.51
CA GLN A 325 10.61 -13.80 10.90
C GLN A 325 9.79 -14.97 10.33
N LEU A 326 10.49 -15.99 9.85
CA LEU A 326 9.89 -17.22 9.34
C LEU A 326 9.91 -18.30 10.42
N ASP A 327 8.75 -18.92 10.65
CA ASP A 327 8.61 -20.08 11.54
C ASP A 327 9.50 -21.25 11.07
N GLU A 328 9.80 -22.19 11.97
CA GLU A 328 10.61 -23.38 11.64
C GLU A 328 9.96 -24.27 10.57
N GLU A 329 8.63 -24.26 10.48
CA GLU A 329 7.87 -25.02 9.48
C GLU A 329 7.53 -24.21 8.21
N ASP A 330 8.11 -23.02 8.02
CA ASP A 330 7.93 -22.27 6.78
C ASP A 330 8.56 -23.01 5.59
N PRO A 331 7.88 -23.12 4.43
CA PRO A 331 8.45 -23.77 3.24
C PRO A 331 9.79 -23.19 2.80
N PHE A 332 10.05 -21.90 3.04
CA PHE A 332 11.32 -21.28 2.65
C PHE A 332 12.51 -21.67 3.53
N ARG A 333 12.27 -22.36 4.66
CA ARG A 333 13.34 -22.95 5.48
C ARG A 333 14.13 -24.02 4.73
N GLU A 334 13.52 -24.69 3.76
CA GLU A 334 14.20 -25.67 2.88
C GLU A 334 15.27 -25.01 2.00
N TYR A 335 15.21 -23.70 1.80
CA TYR A 335 16.16 -22.89 1.03
C TYR A 335 17.07 -22.04 1.92
N ASN A 336 17.19 -22.38 3.21
CA ASN A 336 17.97 -21.63 4.21
C ASN A 336 17.53 -20.16 4.37
N VAL A 337 16.28 -19.83 4.06
CA VAL A 337 15.72 -18.50 4.32
C VAL A 337 15.00 -18.54 5.66
N SER A 338 15.40 -17.68 6.59
CA SER A 338 14.80 -17.55 7.92
C SER A 338 14.07 -16.22 8.15
N CYS A 339 14.18 -15.28 7.21
CA CYS A 339 13.71 -13.92 7.35
C CYS A 339 13.35 -13.32 5.98
N ILE A 340 12.33 -12.46 5.95
CA ILE A 340 12.01 -11.60 4.81
C ILE A 340 12.33 -10.15 5.18
N GLU A 341 13.06 -9.48 4.28
CA GLU A 341 13.47 -8.09 4.43
C GLU A 341 12.27 -7.17 4.59
N PHE A 342 12.25 -6.39 5.67
CA PHE A 342 11.22 -5.39 5.90
C PHE A 342 11.79 -4.23 6.71
N VAL A 343 11.70 -3.04 6.12
CA VAL A 343 12.08 -1.77 6.72
C VAL A 343 10.80 -0.97 6.96
N ARG A 344 10.73 -0.26 8.08
CA ARG A 344 9.56 0.54 8.45
C ARG A 344 9.37 1.71 7.47
N SER A 345 8.12 2.12 7.30
CA SER A 345 7.79 3.37 6.58
C SER A 345 8.36 4.58 7.30
N ALA A 346 8.93 5.53 6.58
CA ALA A 346 9.57 6.72 7.12
C ALA A 346 8.57 7.59 7.92
N PRO A 347 8.97 8.14 9.09
CA PRO A 347 8.10 8.98 9.88
C PRO A 347 7.85 10.32 9.16
N ALA A 348 6.63 10.84 9.21
CA ALA A 348 6.29 12.16 8.69
C ALA A 348 6.48 13.22 9.77
N PRO A 349 6.99 14.42 9.42
CA PRO A 349 6.94 15.55 10.34
C PRO A 349 5.49 16.01 10.51
N THR A 350 5.10 16.23 11.75
CA THR A 350 3.79 16.70 12.18
C THR A 350 3.84 18.10 12.77
N CYS A 351 5.05 18.61 13.05
CA CYS A 351 5.32 19.86 13.75
C CYS A 351 4.76 19.88 15.18
N CYS A 352 4.51 18.68 15.71
CA CYS A 352 4.09 18.42 17.07
C CYS A 352 4.82 17.14 17.53
N LEU A 353 4.88 16.94 18.84
CA LEU A 353 5.29 15.70 19.46
C LEU A 353 4.05 14.81 19.64
N GLY A 354 4.19 13.52 19.42
CA GLY A 354 3.09 12.57 19.44
C GLY A 354 3.47 11.23 18.81
N SER A 355 2.46 10.40 18.56
CA SER A 355 2.65 9.10 17.93
C SER A 355 3.17 9.22 16.48
N ARG A 356 3.91 8.21 16.03
CA ARG A 356 4.53 8.15 14.71
C ARG A 356 3.48 8.12 13.60
N GLU A 357 3.58 9.10 12.71
CA GLU A 357 2.79 9.20 11.48
C GLU A 357 3.62 8.84 10.24
N GLN A 358 2.97 8.32 9.20
CA GLN A 358 3.63 7.93 7.94
C GLN A 358 3.47 9.00 6.86
N LEU A 359 4.51 9.19 6.05
CA LEU A 359 4.58 10.22 5.01
C LEU A 359 4.01 9.73 3.68
N ASN A 360 3.09 10.52 3.09
CA ASN A 360 2.66 10.37 1.71
C ASN A 360 3.49 11.26 0.79
N GLN A 361 4.14 10.70 -0.23
CA GLN A 361 5.02 11.44 -1.14
C GLN A 361 4.30 12.09 -2.32
N VAL A 362 3.06 11.69 -2.60
CA VAL A 362 2.24 12.20 -3.72
C VAL A 362 1.05 13.01 -3.20
N THR A 363 0.35 13.71 -4.10
CA THR A 363 -0.85 14.48 -3.74
C THR A 363 -1.98 13.51 -3.36
N ALA A 364 -3.00 13.99 -2.65
CA ALA A 364 -4.17 13.17 -2.32
C ALA A 364 -5.27 13.24 -3.41
N PHE A 365 -5.03 13.96 -4.49
CA PHE A 365 -6.01 14.24 -5.53
C PHE A 365 -5.79 13.32 -6.72
N ILE A 366 -6.88 12.95 -7.41
CA ILE A 366 -6.77 12.34 -8.74
C ILE A 366 -6.44 13.45 -9.72
N ASP A 367 -5.15 13.74 -9.91
CA ASP A 367 -4.66 14.88 -10.69
C ASP A 367 -3.57 14.50 -11.71
N GLY A 368 -3.26 13.21 -11.83
CA GLY A 368 -2.27 12.70 -12.75
C GLY A 368 -0.83 12.93 -12.27
N SER A 369 -0.59 13.14 -10.98
CA SER A 369 0.75 13.11 -10.37
C SER A 369 1.53 11.83 -10.72
N ALA A 370 0.86 10.70 -10.96
CA ALA A 370 1.50 9.48 -11.47
C ALA A 370 2.14 9.65 -12.87
N ILE A 371 1.71 10.65 -13.65
CA ILE A 371 2.22 11.00 -14.98
C ILE A 371 3.16 12.21 -14.89
N TYR A 372 2.80 13.21 -14.09
CA TYR A 372 3.43 14.53 -14.06
C TYR A 372 4.38 14.78 -12.90
N SER A 373 4.40 13.90 -11.89
CA SER A 373 5.07 14.07 -10.59
C SER A 373 4.44 15.13 -9.69
N ALA A 374 4.57 14.91 -8.38
CA ALA A 374 4.28 15.91 -7.35
C ALA A 374 5.45 16.88 -7.10
N ASP A 375 6.64 16.57 -7.64
CA ASP A 375 7.81 17.45 -7.62
C ASP A 375 7.85 18.27 -8.91
N GLU A 376 7.76 19.60 -8.78
CA GLU A 376 7.74 20.51 -9.92
C GLU A 376 9.05 20.51 -10.73
N ASP A 377 10.19 20.37 -10.08
CA ASP A 377 11.49 20.36 -10.76
C ASP A 377 11.66 19.07 -11.55
N PHE A 378 11.18 17.95 -11.01
CA PHE A 378 11.12 16.68 -11.74
C PHE A 378 10.09 16.73 -12.88
N ALA A 379 8.91 17.32 -12.65
CA ALA A 379 7.89 17.52 -13.68
C ALA A 379 8.43 18.30 -14.89
N LYS A 380 9.24 19.34 -14.66
CA LYS A 380 9.91 20.09 -15.73
C LYS A 380 10.86 19.22 -16.55
N LYS A 381 11.57 18.27 -15.91
CA LYS A 381 12.48 17.35 -16.62
C LYS A 381 11.73 16.36 -17.52
N LEU A 382 10.51 15.99 -17.16
CA LEU A 382 9.65 15.10 -17.95
C LEU A 382 9.00 15.79 -19.17
N ARG A 383 9.07 17.11 -19.27
CA ARG A 383 8.50 17.89 -20.38
C ARG A 383 9.48 18.07 -21.52
N ASP A 384 8.98 17.95 -22.76
CA ASP A 384 9.76 18.26 -23.96
C ASP A 384 9.95 19.77 -24.14
N SER A 385 9.12 20.57 -23.49
CA SER A 385 9.10 22.04 -23.58
C SER A 385 8.87 22.57 -25.00
N THR A 386 8.26 21.73 -25.84
CA THR A 386 7.81 22.06 -27.18
C THR A 386 6.34 21.68 -27.32
N LYS A 387 5.49 22.63 -27.75
CA LYS A 387 4.05 22.41 -28.00
C LYS A 387 3.29 21.75 -26.84
N GLY A 388 3.76 21.94 -25.61
CA GLY A 388 3.20 21.41 -24.38
C GLY A 388 3.29 19.90 -24.23
N THR A 389 4.19 19.21 -24.96
CA THR A 389 4.31 17.73 -24.90
C THR A 389 5.24 17.25 -23.78
N MET A 390 5.02 16.02 -23.34
CA MET A 390 5.91 15.24 -22.50
C MET A 390 7.04 14.63 -23.35
N LYS A 391 8.22 14.46 -22.76
CA LYS A 391 9.32 13.72 -23.38
C LYS A 391 8.92 12.26 -23.60
N VAL A 392 9.42 11.71 -24.70
CA VAL A 392 9.30 10.30 -25.07
C VAL A 392 10.64 9.84 -25.64
N LEU A 393 10.93 8.55 -25.49
CA LEU A 393 11.99 7.90 -26.26
C LEU A 393 11.40 7.49 -27.61
N VAL A 394 11.92 8.01 -28.71
CA VAL A 394 11.54 7.56 -30.05
C VAL A 394 12.45 6.40 -30.46
N THR A 395 11.87 5.23 -30.68
CA THR A 395 12.61 4.04 -31.14
C THR A 395 13.04 4.17 -32.61
N GLU A 396 13.95 3.31 -33.06
CA GLU A 396 14.39 3.28 -34.47
C GLU A 396 13.23 3.07 -35.45
N ASP A 397 12.19 2.35 -35.03
CA ASP A 397 10.97 2.12 -35.81
C ASP A 397 9.88 3.19 -35.58
N GLY A 398 10.21 4.32 -34.95
CA GLY A 398 9.36 5.50 -34.84
C GLY A 398 8.23 5.40 -33.81
N ARG A 399 8.33 4.49 -32.83
CA ARG A 399 7.36 4.40 -31.71
C ARG A 399 7.80 5.27 -30.55
N ASP A 400 6.82 5.85 -29.87
CA ASP A 400 7.05 6.58 -28.63
C ASP A 400 7.02 5.62 -27.42
N LEU A 401 8.12 5.51 -26.68
CA LEU A 401 8.19 4.90 -25.36
C LEU A 401 8.32 5.98 -24.28
N LEU A 402 8.19 5.58 -23.02
CA LEU A 402 8.55 6.46 -21.91
C LEU A 402 10.04 6.82 -22.00
N PRO A 403 10.47 7.98 -21.48
CA PRO A 403 11.89 8.29 -21.36
C PRO A 403 12.63 7.24 -20.51
N ILE A 404 13.92 7.06 -20.76
CA ILE A 404 14.77 6.16 -19.94
C ILE A 404 15.11 6.80 -18.60
N SER A 405 15.25 5.96 -17.58
CA SER A 405 15.79 6.35 -16.28
C SER A 405 17.29 6.64 -16.41
N GLU A 406 17.71 7.81 -15.93
CA GLU A 406 19.14 8.20 -15.87
C GLU A 406 19.87 7.53 -14.68
N ASP A 407 19.13 6.94 -13.73
CA ASP A 407 19.71 6.23 -12.60
C ASP A 407 20.10 4.81 -13.01
N VAL A 408 21.40 4.56 -13.15
CA VAL A 408 21.94 3.22 -13.46
C VAL A 408 21.60 2.18 -12.39
N ASN A 409 21.26 2.61 -11.16
CA ASN A 409 20.88 1.77 -10.03
C ASN A 409 19.35 1.72 -9.81
N ASP A 410 18.56 2.09 -10.82
CA ASP A 410 17.13 1.86 -10.83
C ASP A 410 16.83 0.35 -10.69
N GLY A 411 15.80 0.01 -9.92
CA GLY A 411 15.57 -1.34 -9.41
C GLY A 411 15.30 -2.39 -10.50
N CYS A 412 14.95 -1.98 -11.71
CA CYS A 412 14.75 -2.92 -12.83
C CYS A 412 15.98 -3.09 -13.73
N ASN A 413 16.99 -2.21 -13.65
CA ASN A 413 18.13 -2.21 -14.56
C ASN A 413 18.94 -3.50 -14.40
N ARG A 414 19.32 -4.09 -15.53
CA ARG A 414 20.16 -5.29 -15.60
C ARG A 414 21.36 -5.00 -16.48
N GLU A 415 22.49 -5.60 -16.14
CA GLU A 415 23.73 -5.42 -16.91
C GLU A 415 23.54 -5.88 -18.37
N GLU A 416 22.89 -7.03 -18.57
CA GLU A 416 22.59 -7.59 -19.89
C GLU A 416 21.75 -6.63 -20.76
N GLU A 417 20.67 -6.07 -20.21
CA GLU A 417 19.77 -5.14 -20.91
C GLU A 417 20.47 -3.81 -21.22
N ARG A 418 21.30 -3.33 -20.30
CA ARG A 418 22.08 -2.09 -20.47
C ARG A 418 23.08 -2.19 -21.62
N LEU A 419 23.69 -3.35 -21.81
CA LEU A 419 24.61 -3.60 -22.94
C LEU A 419 23.88 -3.51 -24.29
N GLU A 420 22.57 -3.76 -24.31
CA GLU A 420 21.69 -3.58 -25.47
C GLU A 420 21.06 -2.17 -25.54
N GLY A 421 21.46 -1.25 -24.66
CA GLY A 421 20.91 0.11 -24.60
C GLY A 421 19.49 0.19 -24.03
N LYS A 422 19.01 -0.86 -23.35
CA LYS A 422 17.69 -0.91 -22.72
C LYS A 422 17.80 -0.58 -21.22
N TYR A 423 16.88 0.25 -20.74
CA TYR A 423 16.89 0.78 -19.37
C TYR A 423 15.47 0.74 -18.79
N CYS A 424 15.36 0.89 -17.47
CA CYS A 424 14.08 1.24 -16.83
C CYS A 424 13.51 2.52 -17.44
N PHE A 425 12.19 2.66 -17.40
CA PHE A 425 11.52 3.87 -17.83
C PHE A 425 11.35 4.87 -16.68
N THR A 426 11.20 6.15 -17.01
CA THR A 426 10.92 7.20 -16.03
C THR A 426 9.64 7.96 -16.37
N THR A 427 8.89 8.34 -15.33
CA THR A 427 7.60 9.04 -15.42
C THR A 427 7.29 9.68 -14.06
N GLY A 428 6.11 10.26 -13.87
CA GLY A 428 5.73 10.99 -12.66
C GLY A 428 5.82 10.19 -11.35
N ASP A 429 5.68 8.86 -11.41
CA ASP A 429 5.80 7.94 -10.27
C ASP A 429 6.97 6.96 -10.43
N ALA A 430 7.73 6.77 -9.36
CA ALA A 430 8.93 5.92 -9.34
C ALA A 430 8.63 4.41 -9.47
N ARG A 431 7.39 3.99 -9.20
CA ARG A 431 6.98 2.58 -9.24
C ARG A 431 6.50 2.13 -10.62
N ALA A 432 6.59 2.97 -11.64
CA ALA A 432 6.09 2.66 -12.99
C ALA A 432 6.66 1.37 -13.61
N ASN A 433 7.85 0.94 -13.20
CA ASN A 433 8.49 -0.30 -13.67
C ASN A 433 8.21 -1.52 -12.77
N GLU A 434 7.33 -1.43 -11.77
CA GLU A 434 7.01 -2.54 -10.86
C GLU A 434 6.53 -3.78 -11.63
N ASN A 435 5.65 -3.59 -12.62
CA ASN A 435 5.23 -4.62 -13.55
C ASN A 435 4.91 -4.02 -14.93
N VAL A 436 5.00 -4.84 -15.98
CA VAL A 436 4.85 -4.36 -17.37
C VAL A 436 3.44 -3.84 -17.71
N HIS A 437 2.38 -4.33 -17.05
CA HIS A 437 1.03 -3.77 -17.24
C HIS A 437 0.95 -2.33 -16.73
N LEU A 438 1.52 -2.06 -15.56
CA LEU A 438 1.60 -0.72 -14.99
C LEU A 438 2.46 0.20 -15.88
N THR A 439 3.64 -0.24 -16.31
CA THR A 439 4.50 0.54 -17.23
C THR A 439 3.76 0.92 -18.51
N THR A 440 2.98 -0.03 -19.05
CA THR A 440 2.15 0.19 -20.23
C THR A 440 1.03 1.21 -19.98
N MET A 441 0.42 1.21 -18.80
CA MET A 441 -0.57 2.20 -18.41
C MET A 441 0.03 3.62 -18.33
N HIS A 442 1.22 3.77 -17.73
CA HIS A 442 1.94 5.05 -17.74
C HIS A 442 2.22 5.53 -19.17
N LEU A 443 2.72 4.64 -20.04
CA LEU A 443 2.99 4.97 -21.44
C LEU A 443 1.73 5.41 -22.19
N LEU A 444 0.60 4.71 -21.98
CA LEU A 444 -0.68 5.07 -22.60
C LEU A 444 -1.10 6.49 -22.25
N TRP A 445 -0.99 6.89 -20.98
CA TRP A 445 -1.35 8.23 -20.53
C TRP A 445 -0.39 9.33 -21.02
N VAL A 446 0.90 9.03 -21.14
CA VAL A 446 1.87 9.96 -21.75
C VAL A 446 1.56 10.17 -23.24
N ARG A 447 1.26 9.10 -23.98
CA ARG A 447 0.82 9.20 -25.38
C ARG A 447 -0.50 9.97 -25.52
N GLN A 448 -1.45 9.76 -24.60
CA GLN A 448 -2.71 10.50 -24.58
C GLN A 448 -2.50 11.99 -24.32
N HIS A 449 -1.61 12.36 -23.39
CA HIS A 449 -1.21 13.74 -23.18
C HIS A 449 -0.63 14.34 -24.48
N ASN A 450 0.35 13.69 -25.10
CA ASN A 450 0.99 14.20 -26.32
C ASN A 450 0.00 14.33 -27.48
N ASN A 451 -0.94 13.40 -27.64
CA ASN A 451 -2.01 13.48 -28.63
C ASN A 451 -2.87 14.75 -28.43
N ILE A 452 -3.34 14.99 -27.21
CA ILE A 452 -4.15 16.16 -26.88
C ILE A 452 -3.33 17.45 -27.08
N ALA A 453 -2.11 17.51 -26.56
CA ALA A 453 -1.23 18.69 -26.66
C ALA A 453 -0.97 19.07 -28.13
N GLN A 454 -0.62 18.09 -28.97
CA GLN A 454 -0.43 18.31 -30.40
C GLN A 454 -1.69 18.85 -31.08
N ASN A 455 -2.87 18.33 -30.74
CA ASN A 455 -4.13 18.80 -31.32
C ASN A 455 -4.50 20.21 -30.82
N LEU A 456 -4.30 20.50 -29.52
CA LEU A 456 -4.49 21.84 -28.97
C LEU A 456 -3.55 22.86 -29.60
N SER A 457 -2.28 22.49 -29.85
CA SER A 457 -1.30 23.36 -30.51
C SER A 457 -1.69 23.73 -31.95
N LYS A 458 -2.37 22.83 -32.66
CA LYS A 458 -2.86 23.06 -34.04
C LYS A 458 -4.07 24.00 -34.07
N ILE A 459 -4.97 23.85 -33.09
CA ILE A 459 -6.21 24.65 -33.01
C ILE A 459 -5.92 26.04 -32.41
N ASN A 460 -5.07 26.10 -31.39
CA ASN A 460 -4.72 27.31 -30.67
C ASN A 460 -3.26 27.69 -30.96
N THR A 461 -2.99 28.13 -32.18
CA THR A 461 -1.64 28.53 -32.63
C THR A 461 -1.03 29.70 -31.86
N HIS A 462 -1.85 30.40 -31.07
CA HIS A 462 -1.47 31.53 -30.22
C HIS A 462 -1.12 31.13 -28.79
N TRP A 463 -1.35 29.87 -28.38
CA TRP A 463 -0.96 29.40 -27.05
C TRP A 463 0.52 29.04 -27.03
N ASP A 464 1.18 29.41 -25.93
CA ASP A 464 2.55 28.99 -25.65
C ASP A 464 2.61 27.54 -25.13
N ASP A 465 3.84 27.03 -24.99
CA ASP A 465 4.11 25.68 -24.47
C ASP A 465 3.42 25.43 -23.12
N GLU A 466 3.54 26.39 -22.20
CA GLU A 466 3.00 26.28 -20.85
C GLU A 466 1.48 26.20 -20.84
N THR A 467 0.80 27.04 -21.62
CA THR A 467 -0.66 27.03 -21.72
C THR A 467 -1.15 25.69 -22.28
N ILE A 468 -0.50 25.19 -23.34
CA ILE A 468 -0.87 23.89 -23.94
C ILE A 468 -0.64 22.76 -22.93
N PHE A 469 0.52 22.74 -22.26
CA PHE A 469 0.84 21.73 -21.26
C PHE A 469 -0.20 21.69 -20.13
N GLN A 470 -0.50 22.85 -19.54
CA GLN A 470 -1.41 22.93 -18.39
C GLN A 470 -2.87 22.61 -18.76
N GLU A 471 -3.34 23.05 -19.93
CA GLU A 471 -4.69 22.66 -20.40
C GLU A 471 -4.76 21.17 -20.70
N THR A 472 -3.70 20.61 -21.29
CA THR A 472 -3.61 19.16 -21.55
C THR A 472 -3.61 18.37 -20.24
N ARG A 473 -2.76 18.74 -19.28
CA ARG A 473 -2.73 18.15 -17.92
C ARG A 473 -4.09 18.22 -17.25
N ARG A 474 -4.79 19.35 -17.36
CA ARG A 474 -6.13 19.53 -16.80
C ARG A 474 -7.17 18.60 -17.45
N ILE A 475 -7.11 18.40 -18.77
CA ILE A 475 -7.99 17.49 -19.50
C ILE A 475 -7.70 16.03 -19.09
N VAL A 476 -6.43 15.62 -19.05
CA VAL A 476 -6.03 14.26 -18.67
C VAL A 476 -6.47 13.94 -17.23
N ALA A 477 -6.24 14.84 -16.28
CA ALA A 477 -6.74 14.68 -14.91
C ALA A 477 -8.27 14.52 -14.86
N ALA A 478 -9.01 15.28 -15.68
CA ALA A 478 -10.46 15.12 -15.79
C ALA A 478 -10.88 13.78 -16.41
N GLN A 479 -10.14 13.26 -17.39
CA GLN A 479 -10.36 11.92 -17.95
C GLN A 479 -10.17 10.85 -16.87
N MET A 480 -9.08 10.92 -16.09
CA MET A 480 -8.82 10.00 -14.98
C MET A 480 -9.92 10.05 -13.92
N GLN A 481 -10.33 11.25 -13.49
CA GLN A 481 -11.45 11.42 -12.55
C GLN A 481 -12.74 10.82 -13.10
N HIS A 482 -13.04 11.05 -14.38
CA HIS A 482 -14.25 10.53 -15.00
C HIS A 482 -14.24 8.99 -15.03
N ILE A 483 -13.17 8.37 -15.53
CA ILE A 483 -13.04 6.90 -15.57
C ILE A 483 -13.17 6.32 -14.15
N THR A 484 -12.48 6.91 -13.16
CA THR A 484 -12.54 6.44 -11.78
C THR A 484 -13.95 6.47 -11.21
N TYR A 485 -14.67 7.60 -11.32
CA TYR A 485 -15.99 7.73 -10.71
C TYR A 485 -17.14 7.12 -11.55
N ASN A 486 -16.98 7.02 -12.86
CA ASN A 486 -18.02 6.52 -13.77
C ASN A 486 -17.91 5.01 -14.04
N GLU A 487 -16.70 4.45 -14.05
CA GLU A 487 -16.45 3.08 -14.53
C GLU A 487 -15.86 2.20 -13.42
N PHE A 488 -14.84 2.70 -12.71
CA PHE A 488 -14.12 1.90 -11.71
C PHE A 488 -14.89 1.76 -10.39
N LEU A 489 -15.25 2.87 -9.73
CA LEU A 489 -15.90 2.84 -8.42
C LEU A 489 -17.27 2.13 -8.43
N PRO A 490 -18.12 2.21 -9.48
CA PRO A 490 -19.36 1.44 -9.53
C PRO A 490 -19.16 -0.08 -9.53
N ILE A 491 -18.04 -0.57 -10.07
CA ILE A 491 -17.68 -2.00 -10.03
C ILE A 491 -17.38 -2.43 -8.59
N LEU A 492 -16.66 -1.59 -7.83
CA LEU A 492 -16.25 -1.91 -6.45
C LEU A 492 -17.36 -1.69 -5.42
N LEU A 493 -18.03 -0.54 -5.48
CA LEU A 493 -19.00 -0.10 -4.47
C LEU A 493 -20.44 -0.50 -4.84
N GLY A 494 -20.69 -0.81 -6.12
CA GLY A 494 -22.03 -1.03 -6.65
C GLY A 494 -22.81 0.28 -6.86
N HIS A 495 -23.72 0.25 -7.84
CA HIS A 495 -24.52 1.42 -8.22
C HIS A 495 -25.42 1.98 -7.10
N ASN A 496 -25.77 1.18 -6.10
CA ASN A 496 -26.61 1.64 -4.99
C ASN A 496 -25.85 2.58 -4.06
N LEU A 497 -24.62 2.24 -3.67
CA LEU A 497 -23.77 3.13 -2.86
C LEU A 497 -23.34 4.37 -3.66
N MET A 498 -23.00 4.19 -4.94
CA MET A 498 -22.65 5.31 -5.83
C MET A 498 -23.78 6.33 -5.94
N ARG A 499 -25.05 5.89 -6.01
CA ARG A 499 -26.22 6.79 -6.01
C ARG A 499 -26.50 7.40 -4.64
N LYS A 500 -26.43 6.60 -3.57
CA LYS A 500 -26.69 7.06 -2.20
C LYS A 500 -25.76 8.23 -1.84
N TYR A 501 -24.47 8.09 -2.14
CA TYR A 501 -23.45 9.10 -1.83
C TYR A 501 -23.20 10.10 -2.96
N ASP A 502 -24.05 10.07 -4.00
CA ASP A 502 -24.01 11.02 -5.11
C ASP A 502 -22.60 11.16 -5.72
N LEU A 503 -21.97 10.00 -5.96
CA LEU A 503 -20.58 9.87 -6.46
C LEU A 503 -20.52 9.80 -8.00
N LEU A 504 -21.64 9.57 -8.67
CA LEU A 504 -21.66 9.49 -10.13
C LEU A 504 -21.44 10.88 -10.76
N PRO A 505 -20.64 10.97 -11.85
CA PRO A 505 -20.51 12.22 -12.59
C PRO A 505 -21.85 12.73 -13.13
N LEU A 506 -21.98 14.05 -13.22
CA LEU A 506 -23.12 14.68 -13.89
C LEU A 506 -23.05 14.42 -15.38
N LYS A 507 -24.19 14.16 -16.02
CA LYS A 507 -24.26 13.97 -17.48
C LYS A 507 -23.90 15.24 -18.26
N ARG A 508 -24.11 16.43 -17.66
CA ARG A 508 -23.87 17.76 -18.26
C ARG A 508 -23.59 18.79 -17.17
N GLY A 509 -22.86 19.86 -17.51
CA GLY A 509 -22.61 21.01 -16.63
C GLY A 509 -21.52 20.77 -15.58
N TYR A 510 -21.45 21.68 -14.59
CA TYR A 510 -20.45 21.65 -13.53
C TYR A 510 -21.06 21.26 -12.18
N SER A 511 -20.32 20.45 -11.42
CA SER A 511 -20.66 20.15 -10.02
C SER A 511 -20.38 21.36 -9.13
N LYS A 512 -21.26 21.62 -8.16
CA LYS A 512 -21.08 22.64 -7.10
C LYS A 512 -20.75 22.01 -5.73
N LYS A 513 -20.34 20.74 -5.71
CA LYS A 513 -20.12 19.94 -4.49
C LYS A 513 -18.82 20.23 -3.75
N TYR A 514 -17.98 21.14 -4.26
CA TYR A 514 -16.74 21.48 -3.56
C TYR A 514 -17.05 22.01 -2.17
N ASN A 515 -16.49 21.37 -1.15
CA ASN A 515 -16.63 21.75 0.25
C ASN A 515 -15.23 21.92 0.84
N ASP A 516 -14.89 23.16 1.17
CA ASP A 516 -13.57 23.56 1.69
C ASP A 516 -13.32 23.16 3.15
N SER A 517 -14.32 22.59 3.81
CA SER A 517 -14.22 22.07 5.18
C SER A 517 -13.85 20.58 5.20
N LEU A 518 -13.86 19.91 4.05
CA LEU A 518 -13.45 18.51 3.94
C LEU A 518 -11.94 18.38 3.86
N ASN A 519 -11.37 17.48 4.66
CA ASN A 519 -9.98 17.10 4.57
C ASN A 519 -9.79 16.05 3.46
N PRO A 520 -9.14 16.38 2.33
CA PRO A 520 -8.98 15.46 1.21
C PRO A 520 -7.78 14.51 1.38
N ASN A 521 -7.01 14.61 2.48
CA ASN A 521 -5.86 13.74 2.70
C ASN A 521 -6.26 12.25 2.64
N ILE A 522 -5.40 11.42 2.09
CA ILE A 522 -5.62 9.97 2.12
C ILE A 522 -5.49 9.47 3.56
N ALA A 523 -6.44 8.61 3.96
CA ALA A 523 -6.41 7.98 5.26
C ALA A 523 -5.36 6.86 5.31
N ASN A 524 -4.66 6.75 6.44
CA ASN A 524 -3.58 5.78 6.62
C ASN A 524 -4.06 4.34 6.39
N ASN A 525 -5.21 3.97 6.95
CA ASN A 525 -5.84 2.67 6.75
C ASN A 525 -6.25 2.40 5.29
N PHE A 526 -6.59 3.45 4.53
CA PHE A 526 -6.87 3.32 3.09
C PHE A 526 -5.61 2.96 2.31
N ALA A 527 -4.53 3.72 2.50
CA ALA A 527 -3.26 3.54 1.78
C ALA A 527 -2.55 2.22 2.13
N THR A 528 -2.62 1.80 3.40
CA THR A 528 -1.91 0.62 3.90
C THR A 528 -2.71 -0.68 3.74
N ALA A 529 -4.04 -0.64 3.83
CA ALA A 529 -4.86 -1.87 3.88
C ALA A 529 -6.03 -1.87 2.88
N ALA A 530 -6.96 -0.92 2.98
CA ALA A 530 -8.25 -1.05 2.27
C ALA A 530 -8.08 -1.07 0.74
N PHE A 531 -7.24 -0.20 0.19
CA PHE A 531 -7.04 -0.12 -1.27
C PHE A 531 -6.06 -1.19 -1.81
N ARG A 532 -5.49 -2.01 -0.92
CA ARG A 532 -4.67 -3.18 -1.30
C ARG A 532 -5.52 -4.42 -1.63
N PHE A 533 -6.85 -4.32 -1.62
CA PHE A 533 -7.76 -5.42 -2.01
C PHE A 533 -7.43 -6.00 -3.39
N ALA A 534 -6.91 -5.15 -4.29
CA ALA A 534 -6.52 -5.52 -5.65
C ALA A 534 -5.49 -6.68 -5.67
N HIS A 535 -4.66 -6.82 -4.64
CA HIS A 535 -3.69 -7.93 -4.56
C HIS A 535 -4.37 -9.31 -4.48
N SER A 536 -5.61 -9.40 -3.98
CA SER A 536 -6.36 -10.67 -3.88
C SER A 536 -7.05 -11.10 -5.19
N ILE A 537 -7.05 -10.21 -6.21
CA ILE A 537 -7.72 -10.47 -7.49
C ILE A 537 -6.72 -10.61 -8.65
N ILE A 538 -5.41 -10.53 -8.38
CA ILE A 538 -4.37 -10.69 -9.40
C ILE A 538 -4.11 -12.19 -9.63
N PRO A 539 -4.29 -12.70 -10.85
CA PRO A 539 -4.01 -14.11 -11.16
C PRO A 539 -2.51 -14.38 -11.26
N GLY A 540 -2.12 -15.63 -10.97
CA GLY A 540 -0.72 -16.08 -11.12
C GLY A 540 -0.23 -16.21 -12.57
N LEU A 541 -1.16 -16.37 -13.53
CA LEU A 541 -0.86 -16.46 -14.95
C LEU A 541 -1.60 -15.37 -15.73
N MET A 542 -0.83 -14.58 -16.48
CA MET A 542 -1.33 -13.50 -17.33
C MET A 542 -1.29 -13.92 -18.79
N LYS A 543 -2.33 -13.58 -19.56
CA LYS A 543 -2.32 -13.78 -21.02
C LYS A 543 -1.45 -12.73 -21.70
N LEU A 544 -0.81 -13.11 -22.79
CA LEU A 544 -0.24 -12.22 -23.81
C LEU A 544 -0.89 -12.58 -25.15
N LEU A 545 -1.38 -11.57 -25.88
CA LEU A 545 -2.17 -11.79 -27.09
C LEU A 545 -1.62 -11.00 -28.28
N ALA A 546 -1.09 -11.67 -29.30
CA ALA A 546 -0.61 -11.03 -30.53
C ALA A 546 -1.72 -10.26 -31.26
N ASN A 547 -2.90 -10.88 -31.39
CA ASN A 547 -4.11 -10.27 -31.92
C ASN A 547 -5.36 -10.94 -31.32
N ASP A 548 -6.54 -10.40 -31.62
CA ASP A 548 -7.81 -10.81 -30.99
C ASP A 548 -8.22 -12.23 -31.37
N THR A 549 -7.65 -12.78 -32.45
CA THR A 549 -7.90 -14.13 -32.97
C THR A 549 -6.78 -15.12 -32.65
N SER A 550 -5.68 -14.65 -32.06
CA SER A 550 -4.50 -15.48 -31.77
C SER A 550 -4.71 -16.32 -30.52
N SER A 551 -4.10 -17.51 -30.50
CA SER A 551 -4.03 -18.30 -29.27
C SER A 551 -3.25 -17.53 -28.19
N PRO A 552 -3.74 -17.49 -26.95
CA PRO A 552 -3.04 -16.80 -25.86
C PRO A 552 -1.74 -17.51 -25.52
N GLU A 553 -0.67 -16.73 -25.41
CA GLU A 553 0.51 -17.10 -24.65
C GLU A 553 0.30 -16.74 -23.17
N TYR A 554 1.03 -17.39 -22.27
CA TYR A 554 0.91 -17.14 -20.84
C TYR A 554 2.27 -16.81 -20.23
N VAL A 555 2.26 -15.88 -19.30
CA VAL A 555 3.42 -15.50 -18.51
C VAL A 555 3.07 -15.53 -17.02
N GLN A 556 4.00 -16.05 -16.23
CA GLN A 556 3.92 -16.03 -14.77
C GLN A 556 4.04 -14.61 -14.24
N MET A 557 3.22 -14.23 -13.26
CA MET A 557 3.18 -12.87 -12.74
C MET A 557 4.56 -12.40 -12.25
N HIS A 558 5.30 -13.24 -11.51
CA HIS A 558 6.64 -12.86 -11.02
C HIS A 558 7.66 -12.57 -12.14
N LYS A 559 7.47 -13.09 -13.36
CA LYS A 559 8.35 -12.81 -14.52
C LYS A 559 8.07 -11.46 -15.17
N MET A 560 6.92 -10.88 -14.88
CA MET A 560 6.51 -9.55 -15.34
C MET A 560 7.01 -8.45 -14.40
N LEU A 561 7.40 -8.80 -13.17
CA LEU A 561 7.89 -7.87 -12.16
C LEU A 561 9.26 -7.32 -12.54
N PHE A 562 9.44 -6.02 -12.46
CA PHE A 562 10.71 -5.33 -12.76
C PHE A 562 11.31 -5.76 -14.11
N ASN A 563 10.45 -5.92 -15.12
CA ASN A 563 10.82 -6.40 -16.44
C ASN A 563 10.11 -5.62 -17.57
N PRO A 564 10.37 -4.30 -17.70
CA PRO A 564 9.74 -3.48 -18.73
C PRO A 564 10.34 -3.69 -20.12
N PHE A 565 11.44 -4.43 -20.24
CA PHE A 565 12.29 -4.52 -21.44
C PHE A 565 11.57 -5.08 -22.67
N GLY A 566 10.52 -5.88 -22.47
CA GLY A 566 9.64 -6.34 -23.55
C GLY A 566 9.07 -5.17 -24.37
N LEU A 567 8.77 -4.03 -23.74
CA LEU A 567 8.17 -2.87 -24.43
C LEU A 567 9.06 -2.25 -25.51
N TYR A 568 10.37 -2.51 -25.48
CA TYR A 568 11.29 -2.10 -26.55
C TYR A 568 11.00 -2.84 -27.86
N ASN A 569 10.41 -4.04 -27.81
CA ASN A 569 10.08 -4.81 -29.00
C ASN A 569 8.76 -4.34 -29.63
N GLN A 570 8.67 -4.41 -30.96
CA GLN A 570 7.47 -4.00 -31.69
C GLN A 570 6.27 -4.88 -31.31
N GLY A 571 5.11 -4.24 -31.10
CA GLY A 571 3.85 -4.92 -30.78
C GLY A 571 3.67 -5.34 -29.32
N GLU A 572 4.72 -5.34 -28.48
CA GLU A 572 4.62 -5.84 -27.09
C GLU A 572 3.68 -5.03 -26.19
N MET A 573 3.58 -3.72 -26.40
CA MET A 573 2.62 -2.88 -25.69
C MET A 573 1.17 -3.36 -25.94
N ASP A 574 0.83 -3.60 -27.20
CA ASP A 574 -0.51 -4.04 -27.60
C ASP A 574 -0.77 -5.46 -27.08
N ARG A 575 0.24 -6.35 -27.15
CA ARG A 575 0.17 -7.71 -26.59
C ARG A 575 -0.14 -7.70 -25.10
N THR A 576 0.54 -6.83 -24.37
CA THR A 576 0.41 -6.66 -22.93
C THR A 576 -0.97 -6.09 -22.56
N LEU A 577 -1.44 -5.06 -23.27
CA LEU A 577 -2.76 -4.46 -23.03
C LEU A 577 -3.89 -5.44 -23.33
N LYS A 578 -3.84 -6.10 -24.50
CA LYS A 578 -4.83 -7.13 -24.86
C LYS A 578 -4.83 -8.26 -23.85
N GLY A 579 -3.66 -8.66 -23.37
CA GLY A 579 -3.47 -9.57 -22.25
C GLY A 579 -4.25 -9.17 -21.01
N ALA A 580 -4.05 -7.95 -20.49
CA ALA A 580 -4.76 -7.43 -19.32
C ALA A 580 -6.28 -7.36 -19.52
N MET A 581 -6.74 -7.00 -20.72
CA MET A 581 -8.17 -6.91 -21.03
C MET A 581 -8.86 -8.27 -21.17
N ASN A 582 -8.11 -9.33 -21.49
CA ASN A 582 -8.66 -10.67 -21.75
C ASN A 582 -8.28 -11.71 -20.69
N THR A 583 -7.44 -11.35 -19.72
CA THR A 583 -7.16 -12.18 -18.54
C THR A 583 -8.21 -11.89 -17.49
N THR A 584 -8.89 -12.92 -16.99
CA THR A 584 -9.86 -12.82 -15.89
C THR A 584 -9.14 -12.66 -14.57
N ILE A 585 -9.75 -11.92 -13.63
CA ILE A 585 -9.22 -11.81 -12.26
C ILE A 585 -9.50 -13.06 -11.43
N GLU A 586 -8.82 -13.21 -10.30
CA GLU A 586 -9.18 -14.20 -9.27
C GLU A 586 -10.40 -13.73 -8.44
N ALA A 587 -11.16 -14.68 -7.90
CA ALA A 587 -12.30 -14.45 -7.02
C ALA A 587 -11.85 -14.10 -5.60
N SER A 588 -12.46 -13.09 -4.97
CA SER A 588 -11.79 -12.25 -3.97
C SER A 588 -11.67 -12.76 -2.52
N ASP A 589 -10.85 -11.99 -1.79
CA ASP A 589 -10.67 -11.72 -0.35
C ASP A 589 -9.91 -12.71 0.52
N SER A 590 -10.22 -14.01 0.50
CA SER A 590 -9.53 -14.94 1.40
C SER A 590 -8.31 -15.61 0.79
N TYR A 591 -8.08 -15.44 -0.51
CA TYR A 591 -7.10 -16.20 -1.27
C TYR A 591 -6.18 -15.29 -2.08
N PHE A 592 -4.94 -15.74 -2.24
CA PHE A 592 -3.91 -15.03 -2.97
C PHE A 592 -3.15 -16.05 -3.82
N THR A 593 -2.79 -15.67 -5.04
CA THR A 593 -1.85 -16.44 -5.85
C THR A 593 -0.52 -16.64 -5.10
N ASN A 594 0.17 -17.74 -5.40
CA ASN A 594 1.52 -18.01 -4.89
C ASN A 594 2.61 -17.23 -5.67
N GLU A 595 2.22 -16.59 -6.77
CA GLU A 595 3.08 -15.89 -7.73
C GLU A 595 3.36 -14.44 -7.35
#